data_AF-A0A965QAB6-F1
#
_entry.id   AF-A0A965QAB6-F1
#
_cell.length_a   1.000
_cell.length_b   1.000
_cell.length_c   1.000
_cell.angle_alpha   90.00
_cell.angle_beta   90.00
_cell.angle_gamma   90.00
#
_symmetry.space_group_name_H-M   'P 1'
#
loop_
_entity.id
_entity.type
_entity.pdbx_description
1 polymer ?
#
loop_
_entity_poly.entity_id
_entity_poly.type
_entity_poly.pdbx_seq_one_letter_code
_entity_poly.pdbx_strand_id
1 'polypeptide(L)'
;MRVISLLPAATEMVAALGATELLVGISHECDHPTIVGSRARVTSSAVDSAAAPETIDAQVRALHDAGASLYTLDETLIRALRPDVIVTQALCDVCAVSETDVRALASRLDPVP
;
A
#
# COMPACT_ATOMS: atom_id res chain seq x y z
N MET A 1 9.74 15.81 -12.50
CA MET A 1 9.29 14.43 -12.26
C MET A 1 8.18 14.45 -11.22
N ARG A 2 7.12 13.67 -11.43
CA ARG A 2 5.90 13.62 -10.62
C ARG A 2 5.66 12.18 -10.20
N VAL A 3 5.74 11.92 -8.90
CA VAL A 3 5.70 10.56 -8.33
C VAL A 3 4.38 10.38 -7.59
N ILE A 4 3.71 9.26 -7.83
CA ILE A 4 2.64 8.78 -6.95
C ILE A 4 3.17 7.57 -6.18
N SER A 5 2.92 7.51 -4.87
CA SER A 5 3.24 6.35 -4.03
C SER A 5 1.97 5.72 -3.48
N LEU A 6 1.77 4.42 -3.74
CA LEU A 6 0.52 3.71 -3.43
C LEU A 6 0.58 2.89 -2.13
N LEU A 7 1.62 3.07 -1.31
CA LEU A 7 1.72 2.46 0.01
C LEU A 7 2.56 3.32 0.97
N PRO A 8 2.29 3.29 2.29
CA PRO A 8 3.05 4.04 3.29
C PRO A 8 4.56 3.81 3.22
N ALA A 9 5.02 2.55 3.23
CA ALA A 9 6.45 2.24 3.23
C ALA A 9 7.20 2.86 2.03
N ALA A 10 6.60 2.83 0.83
CA ALA A 10 7.21 3.46 -0.34
C ALA A 10 7.23 4.99 -0.23
N THR A 11 6.19 5.59 0.35
CA THR A 11 6.15 7.05 0.59
C THR A 11 7.26 7.47 1.54
N GLU A 12 7.46 6.70 2.61
CA GLU A 12 8.55 6.93 3.57
C GLU A 12 9.93 6.75 2.94
N MET A 13 10.13 5.71 2.11
CA MET A 13 11.37 5.52 1.36
C MET A 13 11.68 6.70 0.46
N VAL A 14 10.69 7.21 -0.29
CA VAL A 14 10.86 8.40 -1.14
C VAL A 14 11.23 9.62 -0.29
N ALA A 15 10.61 9.79 0.87
CA ALA A 15 10.92 10.89 1.77
C ALA A 15 12.33 10.76 2.38
N ALA A 16 12.73 9.58 2.81
CA ALA A 16 14.05 9.29 3.37
C ALA A 16 15.18 9.53 2.35
N LEU A 17 14.89 9.34 1.06
CA LEU A 17 15.81 9.66 -0.05
C LEU A 17 15.87 11.17 -0.37
N GLY A 18 15.18 12.03 0.39
CA GLY A 18 15.15 13.47 0.17
C GLY A 18 14.29 13.90 -1.03
N ALA A 19 13.43 13.01 -1.53
CA ALA A 19 12.64 13.21 -2.75
C ALA A 19 11.16 13.54 -2.48
N THR A 20 10.80 13.94 -1.26
CA THR A 20 9.44 14.28 -0.85
C THR A 20 8.76 15.26 -1.81
N GLU A 21 9.50 16.25 -2.33
CA GLU A 21 8.93 17.25 -3.23
C GLU A 21 8.40 16.69 -4.55
N LEU A 22 8.88 15.51 -4.96
CA LEU A 22 8.43 14.85 -6.18
C LEU A 22 7.08 14.14 -5.99
N LEU A 23 6.63 13.88 -4.75
CA LEU A 23 5.39 13.15 -4.45
C LEU A 23 4.14 13.98 -4.75
N VAL A 24 3.45 13.73 -5.85
CA VAL A 24 2.22 14.46 -6.20
C VAL A 24 0.95 13.77 -5.70
N GLY A 25 1.05 12.49 -5.32
CA GLY A 25 -0.05 11.73 -4.73
C GLY A 25 0.45 10.57 -3.87
N ILE A 26 -0.36 10.20 -2.88
CA ILE A 26 -0.05 9.20 -1.85
C ILE A 26 -1.25 8.28 -1.60
N SER A 27 -1.03 7.15 -0.92
CA SER A 27 -2.14 6.29 -0.49
C SER A 27 -2.99 6.97 0.61
N HIS A 28 -4.21 6.47 0.82
CA HIS A 28 -5.10 6.94 1.88
C HIS A 28 -4.55 6.70 3.29
N GLU A 29 -3.59 5.80 3.47
CA GLU A 29 -2.98 5.48 4.77
C GLU A 29 -1.70 6.25 5.04
N CYS A 30 -1.16 6.97 4.05
CA CYS A 30 0.09 7.72 4.24
C CYS A 30 -0.11 8.90 5.21
N ASP A 31 0.73 8.96 6.23
CA ASP A 31 0.74 10.00 7.26
C ASP A 31 2.16 10.44 7.68
N HIS A 32 3.19 9.70 7.28
CA HIS A 32 4.60 9.95 7.60
C HIS A 32 5.49 10.18 6.37
N PRO A 33 6.49 11.09 6.46
CA PRO A 33 6.63 12.15 7.46
C PRO A 33 5.50 13.17 7.35
N THR A 34 5.21 13.94 8.41
CA THR A 34 4.04 14.85 8.47
C THR A 34 3.84 15.76 7.25
N ILE A 35 4.94 16.15 6.60
CA ILE A 35 4.96 16.95 5.37
C ILE A 35 4.20 16.27 4.19
N VAL A 36 4.10 14.93 4.15
CA VAL A 36 3.35 14.22 3.11
C VAL A 36 1.84 14.35 3.27
N GLY A 37 1.35 14.73 4.46
CA GLY A 37 -0.08 14.90 4.72
C GLY A 37 -0.75 15.98 3.86
N SER A 38 0.04 16.84 3.22
CA SER A 38 -0.41 17.84 2.24
C SER A 38 -0.60 17.30 0.82
N ARG A 39 -0.13 16.08 0.52
CA ARG A 39 -0.23 15.47 -0.83
C ARG A 39 -1.61 14.85 -1.05
N ALA A 40 -2.01 14.76 -2.31
CA ALA A 40 -3.31 14.24 -2.68
C ALA A 40 -3.42 12.75 -2.36
N ARG A 41 -4.49 12.33 -1.66
CA ARG A 41 -4.78 10.90 -1.43
C ARG A 41 -5.46 10.34 -2.67
N VAL A 42 -4.81 9.38 -3.34
CA VAL A 42 -5.27 8.85 -4.64
C VAL A 42 -5.86 7.44 -4.54
N THR A 43 -6.00 6.92 -3.32
CA THR A 43 -6.67 5.64 -3.05
C THR A 43 -7.73 5.83 -1.98
N SER A 44 -8.59 4.84 -1.82
CA SER A 44 -9.48 4.65 -0.67
C SER A 44 -9.61 3.17 -0.35
N SER A 45 -10.11 2.86 0.84
CA SER A 45 -10.45 1.50 1.28
C SER A 45 -11.95 1.26 1.19
N ALA A 46 -12.35 0.07 0.74
CA ALA A 46 -13.73 -0.43 0.82
C ALA A 46 -14.09 -0.94 2.22
N VAL A 47 -13.09 -1.11 3.09
CA VAL A 47 -13.19 -1.56 4.47
C VAL A 47 -13.13 -0.35 5.39
N ASP A 48 -14.04 -0.30 6.37
CA ASP A 48 -13.99 0.71 7.42
C ASP A 48 -12.95 0.32 8.47
N SER A 49 -11.77 0.95 8.40
CA SER A 49 -10.68 0.69 9.34
C SER A 49 -10.97 1.12 10.78
N ALA A 50 -12.05 1.88 11.02
CA ALA A 50 -12.51 2.26 12.36
C ALA A 50 -13.55 1.29 12.95
N ALA A 51 -14.03 0.32 12.16
CA ALA A 51 -14.98 -0.67 12.62
C ALA A 51 -14.36 -1.67 13.61
N ALA A 52 -15.21 -2.42 14.31
CA ALA A 52 -14.77 -3.50 15.17
C ALA A 52 -13.98 -4.56 14.34
N PRO A 53 -12.92 -5.19 14.87
CA PRO A 53 -12.07 -6.11 14.12
C PRO A 53 -12.81 -7.26 13.42
N GLU A 54 -13.81 -7.84 14.07
CA GLU A 54 -14.67 -8.88 13.50
C GLU A 54 -15.50 -8.38 12.31
N THR A 55 -15.82 -7.09 12.31
CA THR A 55 -16.51 -6.43 11.21
C THR A 55 -15.54 -6.17 10.06
N ILE A 56 -14.34 -5.68 10.35
CA ILE A 56 -13.26 -5.51 9.36
C ILE A 56 -12.98 -6.83 8.66
N ASP A 57 -12.79 -7.89 9.45
CA ASP A 57 -12.52 -9.22 8.94
C ASP A 57 -13.67 -9.77 8.09
N ALA A 58 -14.92 -9.62 8.53
CA ALA A 58 -16.09 -10.01 7.73
C ALA A 58 -16.17 -9.21 6.41
N GLN A 59 -15.85 -7.92 6.42
CA GLN A 59 -15.79 -7.09 5.22
C GLN A 59 -14.68 -7.54 4.27
N VAL A 60 -13.47 -7.78 4.79
CA VAL A 60 -12.33 -8.27 4.00
C VAL A 60 -12.65 -9.62 3.39
N ARG A 61 -13.19 -10.58 4.16
CA ARG A 61 -13.60 -11.90 3.64
C ARG A 61 -14.67 -11.78 2.57
N ALA A 62 -15.71 -10.97 2.81
CA ALA A 62 -16.78 -10.80 1.82
C ALA A 62 -16.26 -10.21 0.50
N LEU A 63 -15.34 -9.24 0.57
CA LEU A 63 -14.71 -8.66 -0.61
C LEU A 63 -13.80 -9.67 -1.31
N HIS A 64 -12.98 -10.40 -0.55
CA HIS A 64 -12.11 -11.45 -1.06
C HIS A 64 -12.90 -12.57 -1.76
N ASP A 65 -13.94 -13.10 -1.11
CA ASP A 65 -14.78 -14.19 -1.64
C ASP A 65 -15.57 -13.74 -2.88
N ALA A 66 -15.89 -12.44 -2.97
CA ALA A 66 -16.49 -11.82 -4.14
C ALA A 66 -15.49 -11.47 -5.26
N GLY A 67 -14.18 -11.66 -5.05
CA GLY A 67 -13.13 -11.23 -5.98
C GLY A 67 -13.06 -9.71 -6.17
N ALA A 68 -13.58 -8.95 -5.21
CA ALA A 68 -13.60 -7.49 -5.23
C ALA A 68 -12.32 -6.92 -4.61
N SER A 69 -11.87 -5.78 -5.14
CA SER A 69 -10.68 -5.10 -4.61
C SER A 69 -10.97 -4.47 -3.25
N LEU A 70 -10.04 -4.61 -2.30
CA LEU A 70 -10.05 -3.89 -1.02
C LEU A 70 -9.81 -2.40 -1.19
N TYR A 71 -9.06 -2.03 -2.23
CA TYR A 71 -8.63 -0.66 -2.47
C TYR A 71 -9.15 -0.15 -3.81
N THR A 72 -9.57 1.10 -3.83
CA THR A 72 -9.96 1.80 -5.06
C THR A 72 -8.92 2.86 -5.38
N LEU A 73 -8.59 3.02 -6.67
CA LEU A 73 -7.76 4.10 -7.19
C LEU A 73 -8.64 5.21 -7.74
N ASP A 74 -8.36 6.47 -7.39
CA ASP A 74 -9.05 7.62 -7.98
C ASP A 74 -8.43 7.94 -9.35
N GLU A 75 -8.96 7.31 -10.39
CA GLU A 75 -8.46 7.48 -11.77
C GLU A 75 -8.53 8.93 -12.26
N THR A 76 -9.57 9.67 -11.85
CA THR A 76 -9.76 11.06 -12.28
C THR A 76 -8.67 11.93 -11.69
N LEU A 77 -8.41 11.78 -10.39
CA LEU A 77 -7.35 12.50 -9.69
C LEU A 77 -5.97 12.08 -10.19
N ILE A 78 -5.70 10.78 -10.37
CA ILE A 78 -4.43 10.29 -10.91
C ILE A 78 -4.16 10.89 -12.31
N ARG A 79 -5.18 10.93 -13.18
CA ARG A 79 -5.06 11.56 -14.50
C ARG A 79 -4.78 13.06 -14.42
N ALA A 80 -5.47 13.77 -13.52
CA ALA A 80 -5.22 15.20 -13.29
C ALA A 80 -3.80 15.45 -12.75
N LEU A 81 -3.29 14.53 -11.93
CA LEU A 81 -1.94 14.59 -11.37
C LEU A 81 -0.85 14.26 -12.38
N ARG A 82 -1.14 13.73 -13.58
CA ARG A 82 -0.13 13.46 -14.63
C ARG A 82 1.20 12.91 -14.08
N PRO A 83 1.21 11.75 -13.39
CA PRO A 83 2.43 11.20 -12.82
C PRO A 83 3.39 10.75 -13.92
N ASP A 84 4.68 10.93 -13.68
CA ASP A 84 5.75 10.34 -14.48
C ASP A 84 6.11 8.93 -13.96
N VAL A 85 5.93 8.69 -12.66
CA VAL A 85 6.25 7.42 -11.97
C VAL A 85 5.15 7.08 -10.95
N ILE A 86 4.76 5.80 -10.89
CA ILE A 86 3.91 5.25 -9.82
C ILE A 86 4.71 4.17 -9.09
N VAL A 87 4.88 4.35 -7.77
CA VAL A 87 5.52 3.38 -6.88
C VAL A 87 4.43 2.59 -6.18
N THR A 88 4.50 1.27 -6.27
CA THR A 88 3.56 0.36 -5.62
C THR A 88 4.30 -0.89 -5.14
N GLN A 89 3.62 -1.73 -4.38
CA GLN A 89 4.06 -3.08 -4.08
C GLN A 89 3.37 -4.08 -4.99
N ALA A 90 4.07 -5.17 -5.29
CA ALA A 90 3.53 -6.29 -6.05
C ALA A 90 3.01 -7.42 -5.15
N LEU A 91 2.78 -7.19 -3.85
CA LEU A 91 2.46 -8.25 -2.89
C LEU A 91 1.32 -7.91 -1.93
N CYS A 92 0.19 -8.55 -2.17
CA CYS A 92 -0.92 -8.74 -1.24
C CYS A 92 -1.91 -9.73 -1.89
N ASP A 93 -2.15 -10.88 -1.26
CA ASP A 93 -3.34 -11.70 -1.51
C ASP A 93 -4.04 -11.95 -0.17
N VAL A 94 -4.32 -10.81 0.48
CA VAL A 94 -4.44 -10.56 1.93
C VAL A 94 -3.08 -10.49 2.65
N CYS A 95 -2.29 -9.55 2.13
CA CYS A 95 -1.42 -8.61 2.83
C CYS A 95 0.09 -8.85 2.87
N ALA A 96 0.66 -9.97 2.40
CA ALA A 96 2.09 -10.13 2.01
C ALA A 96 2.48 -11.61 1.81
N VAL A 97 3.77 -11.86 1.52
CA VAL A 97 4.37 -13.17 1.22
C VAL A 97 4.06 -14.15 2.34
N SER A 98 3.63 -15.34 1.92
CA SER A 98 3.59 -16.52 2.77
C SER A 98 5.01 -16.90 3.18
N GLU A 99 5.38 -16.35 4.32
CA GLU A 99 6.55 -16.75 5.06
C GLU A 99 6.59 -18.26 5.34
N THR A 100 5.44 -18.96 5.28
CA THR A 100 5.32 -20.42 5.43
C THR A 100 6.34 -21.16 4.58
N ASP A 101 6.57 -20.66 3.39
CA ASP A 101 7.48 -21.29 2.44
C ASP A 101 8.93 -20.84 2.65
N VAL A 102 9.10 -19.62 3.17
CA VAL A 102 10.42 -19.04 3.50
C VAL A 102 11.12 -19.88 4.57
N ARG A 103 10.39 -20.39 5.56
CA ARG A 103 10.94 -21.16 6.68
C ARG A 103 11.07 -22.65 6.42
N ALA A 104 10.15 -23.22 5.65
CA ALA A 104 10.28 -24.60 5.18
C ALA A 104 11.58 -24.80 4.38
N LEU A 105 12.05 -23.74 3.75
CA LEU A 105 13.34 -23.66 3.09
C LEU A 105 14.51 -23.46 4.06
N ALA A 106 14.43 -22.46 4.95
CA ALA A 106 15.55 -22.06 5.80
C ALA A 106 16.09 -23.20 6.69
N SER A 107 15.21 -24.10 7.14
CA SER A 107 15.53 -25.21 8.05
C SER A 107 16.29 -26.39 7.43
N ARG A 108 16.42 -26.42 6.10
CA ARG A 108 17.12 -27.48 5.37
C ARG A 108 18.52 -27.06 4.91
N LEU A 109 19.05 -25.97 5.45
CA LEU A 109 20.34 -25.36 5.09
C LEU A 109 21.41 -25.66 6.16
N ASP A 110 22.69 -25.81 5.76
CA ASP A 110 23.85 -25.84 6.67
C ASP A 110 25.06 -25.08 6.04
N PRO A 111 25.55 -23.98 6.64
CA PRO A 111 24.98 -23.33 7.81
C PRO A 111 23.59 -22.77 7.48
N VAL A 112 22.74 -22.80 8.48
CA VAL A 112 21.43 -22.16 8.42
C VAL A 112 21.66 -20.64 8.30
N PRO A 113 21.16 -19.96 7.23
CA PRO A 113 21.24 -18.51 7.11
C PRO A 113 20.36 -17.78 8.14
#